data_AF-A0A1D6LYG5-F1
#
_entry.id   AF-A0A1D6LYG5-F1
#
_cell.length_a   1.000
_cell.length_b   1.000
_cell.length_c   1.000
_cell.angle_alpha   90.00
_cell.angle_beta   90.00
_cell.angle_gamma   90.00
#
_symmetry.space_group_name_H-M   'P 1'
#
loop_
_entity.id
_entity.type
_entity.pdbx_description
1 polymer ?
#
loop_
_entity_poly.entity_id
_entity_poly.type
_entity_poly.pdbx_seq_one_letter_code
_entity_poly.pdbx_strand_id
1 'polypeptide(L)'
;MLLNSHNEHNGAVEVDEVEIEVHNNPGGGVGLQPERQTVLEKLKGLSFLRQQDAITSKDCTHSGSDQRVPDETQINPNLSCGPFDATMEDKTSFDECSHGNAEVLQIITDLQKRTEALEKKLIGSDKEILSLREIFKDSGRKVQQLEYIVDELQFKLDSSLAHLGNMCNTLATPSIFLIGGYNGVTWLSSLDSFSPEKDAVLGLTPMSSPRSYASAAVLDGHIFAFGGGDGMSWYNTVECYSSRNNEWTECPSMNQKKGSLAGICLNEKIYAIGGGDGNEFYSEVEIFDPYLGKWICSPSMLTSRFALAASGLNGVIYTSGGYDGNMYLKSAERYDPREGFWVRLPSMSTRRGSHTLTVLGDTLYAMGGYDGDKMVSSVEIYDPSLNAWRIGDPMNTPRGYAAAVYLDDSLFLIGGMQSSVQMLDTVEVYNASSGWSVLGSSSIGMRSFASAVVL
;
A
#
# COMPACT_ATOMS: atom_id res chain seq x y z
N MET A 1 -57.40 8.46 54.55
CA MET A 1 -57.99 9.20 53.42
C MET A 1 -57.19 8.79 52.20
N LEU A 2 -57.63 7.70 51.54
CA LEU A 2 -58.27 7.67 50.20
C LEU A 2 -57.22 7.97 49.08
N LEU A 3 -56.66 6.95 48.40
CA LEU A 3 -57.19 6.20 47.22
C LEU A 3 -57.30 7.14 45.99
N ASN A 4 -56.89 6.87 44.75
CA ASN A 4 -56.78 5.68 43.86
C ASN A 4 -56.01 6.15 42.59
N SER A 5 -55.13 5.42 41.89
CA SER A 5 -55.21 4.14 41.16
C SER A 5 -55.82 4.20 39.73
N HIS A 6 -55.09 3.59 38.77
CA HIS A 6 -55.53 2.93 37.52
C HIS A 6 -55.72 3.81 36.26
N ASN A 7 -55.37 3.39 35.03
CA ASN A 7 -55.52 2.05 34.46
C ASN A 7 -54.58 1.76 33.26
N GLU A 8 -54.29 0.47 33.06
CA GLU A 8 -53.66 -0.19 31.91
C GLU A 8 -54.67 -0.49 30.78
N HIS A 9 -54.19 -0.72 29.53
CA HIS A 9 -54.49 -1.85 28.62
C HIS A 9 -53.83 -1.58 27.24
N ASN A 10 -52.88 -2.39 26.76
CA ASN A 10 -52.98 -3.69 26.05
C ASN A 10 -53.84 -3.70 24.77
N GLY A 11 -53.23 -4.09 23.64
CA GLY A 11 -53.91 -4.51 22.41
C GLY A 11 -53.02 -4.45 21.17
N ALA A 12 -52.67 -5.61 20.63
CA ALA A 12 -51.77 -5.84 19.50
C ALA A 12 -52.54 -6.19 18.20
N VAL A 13 -51.81 -6.13 17.06
CA VAL A 13 -52.10 -6.75 15.73
C VAL A 13 -53.26 -6.05 14.97
N GLU A 14 -53.22 -5.70 13.68
CA GLU A 14 -52.86 -6.45 12.49
C GLU A 14 -52.69 -5.52 11.26
N VAL A 15 -52.16 -6.10 10.19
CA VAL A 15 -51.74 -5.57 8.89
C VAL A 15 -52.94 -5.19 8.01
N ASP A 16 -52.82 -4.19 7.14
CA ASP A 16 -53.32 -4.25 5.75
C ASP A 16 -52.79 -3.12 4.86
N GLU A 17 -52.32 -3.51 3.68
CA GLU A 17 -51.95 -2.70 2.51
C GLU A 17 -53.20 -2.06 1.89
N VAL A 18 -53.16 -0.78 1.49
CA VAL A 18 -53.82 -0.31 0.25
C VAL A 18 -53.04 0.87 -0.36
N GLU A 19 -52.84 0.72 -1.66
CA GLU A 19 -52.23 1.58 -2.66
C GLU A 19 -52.84 2.98 -2.87
N ILE A 20 -51.94 3.92 -3.21
CA ILE A 20 -52.01 4.91 -4.31
C ILE A 20 -53.21 5.87 -4.38
N GLU A 21 -52.94 7.17 -4.19
CA GLU A 21 -53.36 8.16 -5.19
C GLU A 21 -52.39 9.35 -5.27
N VAL A 22 -51.89 9.55 -6.49
CA VAL A 22 -50.91 10.55 -6.92
C VAL A 22 -51.64 11.83 -7.30
N HIS A 23 -51.17 12.97 -6.79
CA HIS A 23 -51.45 14.29 -7.39
C HIS A 23 -50.12 14.97 -7.73
N ASN A 24 -49.71 14.80 -8.99
CA ASN A 24 -48.81 15.72 -9.69
C ASN A 24 -49.60 17.01 -9.98
N ASN A 25 -49.04 18.21 -9.89
CA ASN A 25 -48.14 18.82 -10.88
C ASN A 25 -47.79 20.27 -10.42
N PRO A 26 -46.99 21.09 -11.15
CA PRO A 26 -45.63 20.91 -11.67
C PRO A 26 -44.72 22.13 -11.37
N GLY A 27 -43.40 22.01 -11.59
CA GLY A 27 -42.53 23.20 -11.57
C GLY A 27 -41.04 22.99 -11.81
N GLY A 28 -40.66 22.69 -13.06
CA GLY A 28 -39.44 23.22 -13.69
C GLY A 28 -38.07 22.61 -13.36
N GLY A 29 -37.53 21.82 -14.30
CA GLY A 29 -36.11 21.46 -14.35
C GLY A 29 -35.78 20.49 -15.49
N VAL A 30 -35.26 21.01 -16.59
CA VAL A 30 -35.00 20.34 -17.87
C VAL A 30 -33.97 19.21 -17.74
N GLY A 31 -34.34 17.97 -18.07
CA GLY A 31 -33.50 16.78 -18.00
C GLY A 31 -32.89 16.38 -19.34
N LEU A 32 -31.55 16.43 -19.42
CA LEU A 32 -30.72 15.68 -20.37
C LEU A 32 -30.62 14.21 -19.90
N GLN A 33 -31.60 13.38 -20.26
CA GLN A 33 -31.69 11.96 -19.90
C GLN A 33 -32.03 10.95 -21.03
N PRO A 34 -32.07 11.25 -22.36
CA PRO A 34 -32.26 10.17 -23.36
C PRO A 34 -30.98 9.43 -23.77
N GLU A 35 -29.80 10.05 -23.67
CA GLU A 35 -28.57 9.49 -24.27
C GLU A 35 -27.88 8.43 -23.39
N ARG A 36 -27.96 8.56 -22.05
CA ARG A 36 -27.31 7.63 -21.11
C ARG A 36 -27.98 6.24 -21.10
N GLN A 37 -29.30 6.19 -21.24
CA GLN A 37 -30.04 4.92 -21.26
C GLN A 37 -29.76 4.13 -22.55
N THR A 38 -29.65 4.84 -23.67
CA THR A 38 -29.36 4.27 -25.00
C THR A 38 -27.94 3.66 -25.07
N VAL A 39 -26.96 4.27 -24.39
CA VAL A 39 -25.58 3.75 -24.30
C VAL A 39 -25.52 2.49 -23.43
N LEU A 40 -26.28 2.45 -22.33
CA LEU A 40 -26.29 1.31 -21.42
C LEU A 40 -26.92 0.06 -22.06
N GLU A 41 -27.96 0.23 -22.88
CA GLU A 41 -28.54 -0.90 -23.63
C GLU A 41 -27.63 -1.40 -24.76
N LYS A 42 -26.93 -0.50 -25.46
CA LYS A 42 -25.93 -0.88 -26.46
C LYS A 42 -24.75 -1.64 -25.85
N LEU A 43 -24.28 -1.24 -24.67
CA LEU A 43 -23.21 -1.93 -23.94
C LEU A 43 -23.65 -3.32 -23.45
N LYS A 44 -24.90 -3.48 -23.01
CA LYS A 44 -25.46 -4.79 -22.65
C LYS A 44 -25.58 -5.71 -23.87
N GLY A 45 -26.00 -5.20 -25.03
CA GLY A 45 -26.03 -5.96 -26.29
C GLY A 45 -24.65 -6.44 -26.75
N LEU A 46 -23.62 -5.60 -26.64
CA LEU A 46 -22.23 -5.96 -27.01
C LEU A 46 -21.60 -7.00 -26.07
N SER A 47 -22.01 -7.02 -24.79
CA SER A 47 -21.56 -8.04 -23.82
C SER A 47 -22.13 -9.43 -24.12
N PHE A 48 -23.35 -9.50 -24.66
CA PHE A 48 -24.02 -10.75 -25.02
C PHE A 48 -23.39 -11.39 -26.27
N LEU A 49 -23.06 -10.56 -27.29
CA LEU A 49 -22.35 -11.02 -28.49
C LEU A 49 -20.95 -11.57 -28.17
N ARG A 50 -20.22 -10.95 -27.23
CA ARG A 50 -18.89 -11.46 -26.78
C ARG A 50 -18.95 -12.78 -26.01
N GLN A 51 -20.04 -13.07 -25.31
CA GLN A 51 -20.20 -14.35 -24.61
C GLN A 51 -20.56 -15.48 -25.57
N GLN A 52 -21.20 -15.18 -26.70
CA GLN A 52 -21.58 -16.19 -27.69
C GLN A 52 -20.38 -16.61 -28.58
N ASP A 53 -19.46 -15.69 -28.88
CA ASP A 53 -18.21 -15.98 -29.61
C ASP A 53 -17.15 -16.73 -28.76
N ALA A 54 -17.30 -16.73 -27.43
CA ALA A 54 -16.40 -17.43 -26.51
C ALA A 54 -16.75 -18.92 -26.29
N ILE A 55 -17.94 -19.36 -26.73
CA ILE A 55 -18.44 -20.74 -26.55
C ILE A 55 -18.15 -21.61 -27.78
N THR A 56 -17.78 -21.03 -28.93
CA THR A 56 -17.47 -21.76 -30.17
C THR A 56 -15.97 -22.02 -30.42
N SER A 57 -15.05 -21.64 -29.52
CA SER A 57 -13.59 -21.81 -29.73
C SER A 57 -12.86 -22.77 -28.78
N LYS A 58 -13.58 -23.57 -28.00
CA LYS A 58 -13.00 -24.68 -27.22
C LYS A 58 -13.54 -26.02 -27.67
N ASP A 59 -12.92 -26.57 -28.71
CA ASP A 59 -12.81 -28.02 -28.87
C ASP A 59 -11.46 -28.36 -29.52
N CYS A 60 -10.86 -29.43 -28.98
CA CYS A 60 -9.63 -30.12 -29.40
C CYS A 60 -8.29 -29.54 -28.90
N THR A 61 -7.84 -30.02 -27.73
CA THR A 61 -6.55 -30.75 -27.60
C THR A 61 -6.36 -31.37 -26.20
N HIS A 62 -6.35 -32.70 -26.14
CA HIS A 62 -5.66 -33.62 -25.20
C HIS A 62 -5.58 -34.93 -25.99
N SER A 63 -4.55 -35.77 -26.01
CA SER A 63 -3.41 -36.15 -25.15
C SER A 63 -2.54 -37.09 -26.03
N GLY A 64 -1.29 -37.49 -25.79
CA GLY A 64 -0.40 -37.47 -24.65
C GLY A 64 0.96 -38.06 -25.08
N SER A 65 1.90 -38.06 -24.14
CA SER A 65 3.30 -38.50 -24.16
C SER A 65 3.58 -39.91 -24.71
N ASP A 66 4.71 -40.12 -25.39
CA ASP A 66 5.86 -40.86 -24.81
C ASP A 66 7.14 -40.90 -25.67
N GLN A 67 8.27 -41.15 -25.00
CA GLN A 67 9.66 -41.20 -25.47
C GLN A 67 10.00 -42.37 -26.43
N ARG A 68 10.89 -42.14 -27.42
CA ARG A 68 12.21 -42.81 -27.61
C ARG A 68 12.81 -42.62 -29.03
N VAL A 69 14.14 -42.54 -29.05
CA VAL A 69 15.10 -42.49 -30.18
C VAL A 69 15.34 -43.92 -30.75
N PRO A 70 15.84 -44.09 -31.99
CA PRO A 70 15.43 -45.11 -32.97
C PRO A 70 16.44 -46.26 -33.18
N ASP A 71 16.08 -47.29 -33.97
CA ASP A 71 17.02 -47.96 -34.90
C ASP A 71 16.38 -48.93 -35.93
N GLU A 72 16.93 -48.83 -37.15
CA GLU A 72 17.29 -49.84 -38.17
C GLU A 72 16.36 -50.97 -38.71
N THR A 73 16.25 -50.93 -40.06
CA THR A 73 16.34 -52.03 -41.07
C THR A 73 15.24 -53.10 -41.25
N GLN A 74 14.77 -53.24 -42.51
CA GLN A 74 14.90 -54.42 -43.42
C GLN A 74 13.76 -54.42 -44.49
N ILE A 75 14.09 -54.24 -45.78
CA ILE A 75 14.12 -55.25 -46.88
C ILE A 75 12.74 -55.78 -47.35
N ASN A 76 12.32 -55.29 -48.54
CA ASN A 76 11.69 -55.89 -49.76
C ASN A 76 11.17 -57.35 -49.77
N PRO A 77 10.42 -57.83 -50.81
CA PRO A 77 9.80 -57.18 -52.00
C PRO A 77 8.37 -57.71 -52.35
N ASN A 78 7.68 -57.15 -53.38
CA ASN A 78 7.05 -57.97 -54.44
C ASN A 78 6.48 -57.17 -55.64
N LEU A 79 6.85 -57.69 -56.82
CA LEU A 79 6.56 -57.36 -58.21
C LEU A 79 5.07 -57.32 -58.65
N SER A 80 4.80 -56.56 -59.72
CA SER A 80 4.03 -57.04 -60.90
C SER A 80 4.21 -56.13 -62.13
N CYS A 81 4.59 -56.73 -63.27
CA CYS A 81 4.77 -56.12 -64.59
C CYS A 81 3.50 -56.23 -65.48
N GLY A 82 3.38 -55.36 -66.50
CA GLY A 82 2.51 -55.53 -67.68
C GLY A 82 2.71 -54.40 -68.72
N PRO A 83 2.50 -54.63 -70.04
CA PRO A 83 3.47 -54.26 -71.09
C PRO A 83 2.98 -53.32 -72.23
N PHE A 84 3.97 -52.74 -72.95
CA PHE A 84 4.05 -52.30 -74.38
C PHE A 84 2.84 -51.59 -75.06
N ASP A 85 3.04 -50.41 -75.68
CA ASP A 85 3.39 -50.27 -77.12
C ASP A 85 3.49 -48.79 -77.63
N ALA A 86 4.30 -48.61 -78.67
CA ALA A 86 4.30 -47.62 -79.77
C ALA A 86 4.63 -46.11 -79.56
N THR A 87 5.91 -45.79 -79.82
CA THR A 87 6.47 -44.82 -80.80
C THR A 87 5.89 -43.40 -80.96
N MET A 88 6.77 -42.39 -80.81
CA MET A 88 7.11 -41.37 -81.84
C MET A 88 8.34 -40.59 -81.35
N GLU A 89 9.37 -40.49 -82.20
CA GLU A 89 10.58 -39.71 -81.94
C GLU A 89 10.26 -38.21 -81.92
N ASP A 90 10.77 -37.48 -80.93
CA ASP A 90 11.29 -36.14 -81.21
C ASP A 90 12.53 -35.87 -80.34
N LYS A 91 13.66 -35.68 -81.02
CA LYS A 91 14.95 -35.32 -80.43
C LYS A 91 15.02 -33.80 -80.39
N THR A 92 14.72 -33.18 -79.26
CA THR A 92 15.34 -31.89 -78.89
C THR A 92 15.30 -31.70 -77.37
N SER A 93 16.45 -31.30 -76.80
CA SER A 93 16.64 -30.73 -75.45
C SER A 93 16.38 -31.60 -74.21
N PHE A 94 17.21 -32.63 -73.96
CA PHE A 94 17.35 -33.18 -72.59
C PHE A 94 18.57 -32.61 -71.82
N ASP A 95 19.34 -31.71 -72.46
CA ASP A 95 20.53 -31.08 -71.85
C ASP A 95 20.25 -29.71 -71.20
N GLU A 96 19.07 -29.10 -71.42
CA GLU A 96 18.70 -27.83 -70.75
C GLU A 96 18.01 -28.03 -69.39
N CYS A 97 17.33 -29.17 -69.18
CA CYS A 97 16.64 -29.49 -67.93
C CYS A 97 17.61 -29.95 -66.81
N SER A 98 18.74 -30.55 -67.18
CA SER A 98 19.81 -30.90 -66.22
C SER A 98 20.61 -29.67 -65.77
N HIS A 99 20.74 -28.65 -66.64
CA HIS A 99 21.39 -27.37 -66.34
C HIS A 99 20.57 -26.51 -65.37
N GLY A 100 19.26 -26.37 -65.61
CA GLY A 100 18.38 -25.59 -64.73
C GLY A 100 18.27 -26.17 -63.32
N ASN A 101 18.28 -27.50 -63.18
CA ASN A 101 18.28 -28.17 -61.86
C ASN A 101 19.61 -27.99 -61.12
N ALA A 102 20.74 -27.96 -61.83
CA ALA A 102 22.05 -27.68 -61.24
C ALA A 102 22.16 -26.23 -60.75
N GLU A 103 21.61 -25.26 -61.49
CA GLU A 103 21.54 -23.85 -61.09
C GLU A 103 20.67 -23.65 -59.84
N VAL A 104 19.51 -24.31 -59.78
CA VAL A 104 18.63 -24.26 -58.60
C VAL A 104 19.30 -24.87 -57.37
N LEU A 105 19.99 -26.01 -57.52
CA LEU A 105 20.76 -26.62 -56.43
C LEU A 105 21.88 -25.67 -55.95
N GLN A 106 22.56 -24.99 -56.87
CA GLN A 106 23.60 -24.01 -56.53
C GLN A 106 23.03 -22.83 -55.73
N ILE A 107 21.86 -22.32 -56.10
CA ILE A 107 21.15 -21.24 -55.39
C ILE A 107 20.73 -21.69 -53.99
N ILE A 108 20.17 -22.89 -53.85
CA ILE A 108 19.78 -23.45 -52.55
C ILE A 108 21.00 -23.57 -51.63
N THR A 109 22.13 -24.05 -52.18
CA THR A 109 23.36 -24.20 -51.41
C THR A 109 23.95 -22.85 -50.99
N ASP A 110 23.86 -21.82 -51.84
CA ASP A 110 24.28 -20.44 -51.50
C ASP A 110 23.38 -19.82 -50.43
N LEU A 111 22.06 -20.02 -50.54
CA LEU A 111 21.10 -19.56 -49.54
C LEU A 111 21.31 -20.23 -48.18
N GLN A 112 21.56 -21.56 -48.15
CA GLN A 112 21.90 -22.27 -46.92
C GLN A 112 23.15 -21.69 -46.24
N LYS A 113 24.22 -21.44 -47.01
CA LYS A 113 25.44 -20.79 -46.48
C LYS A 113 25.17 -19.39 -45.94
N ARG A 114 24.32 -18.60 -46.60
CA ARG A 114 23.94 -17.26 -46.12
C ARG A 114 23.12 -17.33 -44.84
N THR A 115 22.19 -18.28 -44.72
CA THR A 115 21.39 -18.49 -43.51
C THR A 115 22.28 -18.86 -42.33
N GLU A 116 23.20 -19.81 -42.51
CA GLU A 116 24.16 -20.20 -41.45
C GLU A 116 25.06 -19.02 -41.03
N ALA A 117 25.49 -18.20 -42.00
CA ALA A 117 26.29 -16.99 -41.71
C ALA A 117 25.50 -15.95 -40.92
N LEU A 118 24.21 -15.77 -41.23
CA LEU A 118 23.31 -14.86 -40.52
C LEU A 118 23.02 -15.35 -39.09
N GLU A 119 22.75 -16.64 -38.90
CA GLU A 119 22.55 -17.24 -37.58
C GLU A 119 23.78 -17.06 -36.69
N LYS A 120 24.98 -17.30 -37.23
CA LYS A 120 26.23 -17.08 -36.50
C LYS A 120 26.42 -15.60 -36.11
N LYS A 121 26.02 -14.67 -36.98
CA LYS A 121 26.08 -13.23 -36.72
C LYS A 121 25.05 -12.80 -35.65
N LEU A 122 23.86 -13.39 -35.67
CA LEU A 122 22.80 -13.16 -34.67
C LEU A 122 23.26 -13.58 -33.27
N ILE A 123 23.80 -14.80 -33.14
CA ILE A 123 24.36 -15.30 -31.87
C ILE A 123 25.49 -14.39 -31.36
N GLY A 124 26.35 -13.89 -32.26
CA GLY A 124 27.39 -12.93 -31.93
C GLY A 124 26.81 -11.62 -31.37
N SER A 125 25.79 -11.07 -32.03
CA SER A 125 25.11 -9.85 -31.60
C SER A 125 24.39 -10.01 -30.26
N ASP A 126 23.74 -11.15 -30.02
CA ASP A 126 23.04 -11.42 -28.76
C ASP A 126 24.01 -11.49 -27.57
N LYS A 127 25.20 -12.08 -27.78
CA LYS A 127 26.26 -12.11 -26.77
C LYS A 127 26.76 -10.71 -26.43
N GLU A 128 26.88 -9.84 -27.42
CA GLU A 128 27.29 -8.45 -27.24
C GLU A 128 26.22 -7.63 -26.51
N ILE A 129 24.94 -7.82 -26.84
CA ILE A 129 23.81 -7.20 -26.11
C ILE A 129 23.81 -7.61 -24.64
N LEU A 130 24.05 -8.88 -24.33
CA LEU A 130 24.15 -9.36 -22.94
C LEU A 130 25.33 -8.71 -22.21
N SER A 131 26.50 -8.60 -22.85
CA SER A 131 27.66 -7.90 -22.29
C SER A 131 27.36 -6.42 -22.01
N LEU A 132 26.70 -5.73 -22.94
CA LEU A 132 26.33 -4.33 -22.79
C LEU A 132 25.29 -4.13 -21.67
N ARG A 133 24.33 -5.05 -21.51
CA ARG A 133 23.37 -5.01 -20.40
C ARG A 133 24.04 -5.11 -19.04
N GLU A 134 25.06 -5.95 -18.89
CA GLU A 134 25.82 -6.05 -17.64
C GLU A 134 26.65 -4.80 -17.36
N ILE A 135 27.27 -4.21 -18.39
CA ILE A 135 27.96 -2.92 -18.25
C ILE A 135 26.98 -1.81 -17.84
N PHE A 136 25.79 -1.77 -18.44
CA PHE A 136 24.78 -0.77 -18.11
C PHE A 136 24.28 -0.91 -16.66
N LYS A 137 24.09 -2.14 -16.19
CA LYS A 137 23.77 -2.41 -14.77
C LYS A 137 24.88 -1.94 -13.83
N ASP A 138 26.14 -2.20 -14.17
CA ASP A 138 27.29 -1.75 -13.38
C ASP A 138 27.41 -0.22 -13.36
N SER A 139 27.22 0.43 -14.51
CA SER A 139 27.17 1.90 -14.57
C SER A 139 26.00 2.47 -13.77
N GLY A 140 24.83 1.82 -13.77
CA GLY A 140 23.69 2.23 -12.95
C GLY A 140 24.00 2.19 -11.46
N ARG A 141 24.70 1.16 -10.98
CA ARG A 141 25.16 1.07 -9.58
C ARG A 141 26.16 2.17 -9.23
N LYS A 142 27.09 2.48 -10.15
CA LYS A 142 28.08 3.54 -9.95
C LYS A 142 27.44 4.93 -9.91
N VAL A 143 26.43 5.17 -10.75
CA VAL A 143 25.65 6.43 -10.72
C VAL A 143 24.93 6.58 -9.39
N GLN A 144 24.25 5.54 -8.90
CA GLN A 144 23.60 5.56 -7.58
C GLN A 144 24.59 5.81 -6.42
N GLN A 145 25.78 5.22 -6.48
CA GLN A 145 26.83 5.50 -5.50
C GLN A 145 27.34 6.94 -5.57
N LEU A 146 27.46 7.50 -6.77
CA LEU A 146 27.87 8.89 -6.95
C LEU A 146 26.79 9.86 -6.49
N GLU A 147 25.51 9.57 -6.74
CA GLU A 147 24.37 10.33 -6.21
C GLU A 147 24.42 10.38 -4.68
N TYR A 148 24.60 9.22 -4.04
CA TYR A 148 24.77 9.15 -2.58
C TYR A 148 25.96 9.98 -2.07
N ILE A 149 27.12 9.91 -2.74
CA ILE A 149 28.31 10.69 -2.36
C ILE A 149 28.06 12.19 -2.54
N VAL A 150 27.37 12.59 -3.61
CA VAL A 150 27.00 14.00 -3.85
C VAL A 150 26.08 14.48 -2.73
N ASP A 151 25.08 13.69 -2.34
CA ASP A 151 24.17 14.03 -1.25
C ASP A 151 24.91 14.13 0.10
N GLU A 152 25.84 13.20 0.38
CA GLU A 152 26.68 13.25 1.59
C GLU A 152 27.60 14.49 1.61
N LEU A 153 28.19 14.85 0.46
CA LEU A 153 29.02 16.04 0.33
C LEU A 153 28.19 17.32 0.42
N GLN A 154 26.99 17.33 -0.14
CA GLN A 154 26.05 18.44 -0.02
C GLN A 154 25.63 18.63 1.45
N PHE A 155 25.37 17.53 2.16
CA PHE A 155 25.10 17.55 3.60
C PHE A 155 26.27 18.12 4.41
N LYS A 156 27.51 17.70 4.12
CA LYS A 156 28.71 18.26 4.77
C LYS A 156 28.93 19.74 4.43
N LEU A 157 28.65 20.14 3.20
CA LEU A 157 28.71 21.53 2.76
C LEU A 157 27.68 22.39 3.49
N ASP A 158 26.45 21.90 3.61
CA ASP A 158 25.35 22.58 4.28
C ASP A 158 25.55 22.64 5.80
N SER A 159 26.13 21.60 6.40
CA SER A 159 26.57 21.59 7.79
C SER A 159 27.68 22.62 8.03
N SER A 160 28.58 22.81 7.06
CA SER A 160 29.63 23.83 7.10
C SER A 160 29.09 25.24 6.86
N LEU A 161 28.05 25.39 6.03
CA LEU A 161 27.37 26.67 5.75
C LEU A 161 26.41 27.09 6.87
N ALA A 162 25.84 26.14 7.62
CA ALA A 162 25.04 26.42 8.82
C ALA A 162 25.85 27.12 9.92
N HIS A 163 27.18 27.04 9.89
CA HIS A 163 28.05 27.84 10.75
C HIS A 163 28.33 29.27 10.25
N LEU A 164 27.92 29.62 9.02
CA LEU A 164 28.23 30.91 8.40
C LEU A 164 27.02 31.69 7.83
N GLY A 165 25.84 31.08 7.69
CA GLY A 165 24.75 31.64 6.88
C GLY A 165 23.38 31.55 7.53
N ASN A 166 23.04 32.55 8.35
CA ASN A 166 21.71 32.81 8.86
C ASN A 166 20.78 33.19 7.69
N MET A 167 19.89 32.30 7.23
CA MET A 167 18.66 32.58 6.44
C MET A 167 17.84 31.27 6.23
N CYS A 168 16.99 30.89 7.19
CA CYS A 168 15.63 30.29 7.00
C CYS A 168 15.06 29.90 8.39
N ASN A 169 14.70 30.88 9.21
CA ASN A 169 14.18 30.68 10.58
C ASN A 169 12.66 30.92 10.66
N THR A 170 11.86 30.20 9.86
CA THR A 170 10.39 30.15 10.06
C THR A 170 9.89 28.79 10.55
N LEU A 171 10.76 27.80 10.69
CA LEU A 171 10.51 26.48 11.30
C LEU A 171 11.31 26.28 12.61
N ALA A 172 11.73 27.37 13.27
CA ALA A 172 12.58 27.32 14.46
C ALA A 172 11.87 26.75 15.72
N THR A 173 10.59 26.38 15.62
CA THR A 173 9.81 25.73 16.68
C THR A 173 9.31 24.38 16.19
N PRO A 174 9.45 23.31 16.98
CA PRO A 174 8.97 21.98 16.61
C PRO A 174 7.48 22.04 16.27
N SER A 175 7.12 21.49 15.11
CA SER A 175 5.76 21.56 14.58
C SER A 175 5.18 20.17 14.36
N ILE A 176 3.86 20.05 14.51
CA ILE A 176 3.16 18.79 14.27
C ILE A 176 2.81 18.71 12.79
N PHE A 177 3.36 17.74 12.08
CA PHE A 177 3.03 17.51 10.67
C PHE A 177 1.94 16.46 10.57
N LEU A 178 0.87 16.79 9.85
CA LEU A 178 -0.25 15.90 9.56
C LEU A 178 -0.16 15.45 8.11
N ILE A 179 -0.18 14.14 7.92
CA ILE A 179 0.01 13.52 6.62
C ILE A 179 -1.28 12.81 6.21
N GLY A 180 -1.87 13.30 5.13
CA GLY A 180 -3.02 12.69 4.47
C GLY A 180 -4.25 12.56 5.37
N GLY A 181 -4.93 11.42 5.26
CA GLY A 181 -6.17 11.11 5.96
C GLY A 181 -7.43 11.33 5.11
N TYR A 182 -8.57 11.36 5.78
CA TYR A 182 -9.89 11.55 5.19
C TYR A 182 -10.64 12.62 5.98
N ASN A 183 -11.31 13.54 5.27
CA ASN A 183 -12.05 14.64 5.90
C ASN A 183 -13.58 14.45 5.92
N GLY A 184 -14.06 13.24 5.62
CA GLY A 184 -15.50 12.95 5.49
C GLY A 184 -16.03 13.08 4.06
N VAL A 185 -15.27 13.69 3.15
CA VAL A 185 -15.65 13.89 1.75
C VAL A 185 -14.62 13.29 0.78
N THR A 186 -13.34 13.55 1.02
CA THR A 186 -12.24 13.17 0.12
C THR A 186 -11.06 12.61 0.89
N TRP A 187 -10.37 11.64 0.27
CA TRP A 187 -9.05 11.20 0.67
C TRP A 187 -8.03 12.31 0.41
N LEU A 188 -7.17 12.59 1.38
CA LEU A 188 -6.26 13.73 1.37
C LEU A 188 -4.85 13.29 0.97
N SER A 189 -4.23 14.05 0.07
CA SER A 189 -2.78 14.03 -0.16
C SER A 189 -2.06 15.14 0.62
N SER A 190 -2.78 15.94 1.41
CA SER A 190 -2.22 17.12 2.04
C SER A 190 -1.17 16.77 3.09
N LEU A 191 -0.16 17.63 3.16
CA LEU A 191 0.78 17.73 4.26
C LEU A 191 0.51 19.06 4.93
N ASP A 192 0.20 19.05 6.22
CA ASP A 192 -0.16 20.25 6.95
C ASP A 192 0.70 20.37 8.21
N SER A 193 1.38 21.51 8.37
CA SER A 193 2.11 21.84 9.60
C SER A 193 1.18 22.56 10.56
N PHE A 194 0.90 21.95 11.70
CA PHE A 194 0.07 22.47 12.76
C PHE A 194 0.92 22.99 13.92
N SER A 195 0.66 24.23 14.34
CA SER A 195 1.26 24.87 15.50
C SER A 195 0.21 24.96 16.63
N PRO A 196 0.31 24.11 17.68
CA PRO A 196 -0.67 24.10 18.75
C PRO A 196 -0.76 25.42 19.53
N GLU A 197 0.37 26.11 19.74
CA GLU A 197 0.40 27.38 20.47
C GLU A 197 -0.40 28.49 19.77
N LYS A 198 -0.42 28.47 18.44
CA LYS A 198 -1.06 29.50 17.61
C LYS A 198 -2.44 29.08 17.10
N ASP A 199 -2.83 27.83 17.33
CA ASP A 199 -3.94 27.15 16.64
C ASP A 199 -3.96 27.51 15.14
N ALA A 200 -2.82 27.26 14.48
CA ALA A 200 -2.62 27.64 13.08
C ALA A 200 -2.12 26.45 12.27
N VAL A 201 -2.71 26.29 11.09
CA VAL A 201 -2.34 25.27 10.11
C VAL A 201 -1.73 25.94 8.88
N LEU A 202 -0.55 25.47 8.50
CA LEU A 202 0.12 25.83 7.26
C LEU A 202 0.11 24.63 6.31
N GLY A 203 -0.59 24.76 5.18
CA GLY A 203 -0.54 23.77 4.12
C GLY A 203 0.81 23.78 3.41
N LEU A 204 1.42 22.61 3.31
CA LEU A 204 2.69 22.36 2.62
C LEU A 204 2.44 21.63 1.30
N THR A 205 3.51 21.32 0.57
CA THR A 205 3.38 20.61 -0.70
C THR A 205 2.70 19.26 -0.48
N PRO A 206 1.62 18.93 -1.21
CA PRO A 206 0.92 17.66 -1.05
C PRO A 206 1.75 16.50 -1.62
N MET A 207 1.48 15.29 -1.12
CA MET A 207 1.98 14.05 -1.69
C MET A 207 1.45 13.87 -3.12
N SER A 208 2.13 13.00 -3.90
CA SER A 208 1.73 12.67 -5.27
C SER A 208 0.37 11.98 -5.37
N SER A 209 -0.04 11.28 -4.31
CA SER A 209 -1.33 10.56 -4.23
C SER A 209 -1.99 10.75 -2.85
N PRO A 210 -3.33 10.70 -2.76
CA PRO A 210 -4.02 10.68 -1.48
C PRO A 210 -3.66 9.46 -0.64
N ARG A 211 -3.40 9.64 0.65
CA ARG A 211 -3.02 8.53 1.54
C ARG A 211 -3.76 8.58 2.86
N SER A 212 -4.67 7.63 3.06
CA SER A 212 -5.23 7.28 4.37
C SER A 212 -4.72 5.93 4.83
N TYR A 213 -4.75 5.71 6.15
CA TYR A 213 -4.22 4.49 6.77
C TYR A 213 -2.73 4.27 6.46
N ALA A 214 -2.05 5.30 5.97
CA ALA A 214 -0.62 5.28 5.77
C ALA A 214 0.07 5.50 7.11
N SER A 215 1.28 4.97 7.21
CA SER A 215 2.18 5.27 8.30
C SER A 215 3.12 6.40 7.93
N ALA A 216 3.59 7.13 8.94
CA ALA A 216 4.67 8.07 8.79
C ALA A 216 5.76 7.84 9.83
N ALA A 217 7.01 8.13 9.47
CA ALA A 217 8.14 8.11 10.37
C ALA A 217 9.10 9.24 10.01
N VAL A 218 9.84 9.73 11.02
CA VAL A 218 10.88 10.74 10.83
C VAL A 218 12.23 10.08 10.87
N LEU A 219 13.04 10.29 9.84
CA LEU A 219 14.40 9.79 9.73
C LEU A 219 15.29 10.89 9.18
N ASP A 220 16.36 11.21 9.91
CA ASP A 220 17.35 12.24 9.52
C ASP A 220 16.71 13.59 9.12
N GLY A 221 15.73 14.05 9.89
CA GLY A 221 15.03 15.32 9.63
C GLY A 221 14.00 15.29 8.48
N HIS A 222 13.78 14.14 7.86
CA HIS A 222 12.84 13.97 6.74
C HIS A 222 11.61 13.16 7.16
N ILE A 223 10.44 13.48 6.59
CA ILE A 223 9.20 12.73 6.84
C ILE A 223 9.05 11.68 5.75
N PHE A 224 8.96 10.42 6.15
CA PHE A 224 8.61 9.33 5.23
C PHE A 224 7.14 8.99 5.41
N ALA A 225 6.37 9.00 4.33
CA ALA A 225 5.00 8.52 4.27
C ALA A 225 4.95 7.24 3.43
N PHE A 226 4.40 6.16 3.99
CA PHE A 226 4.43 4.85 3.36
C PHE A 226 3.18 4.02 3.60
N GLY A 227 2.86 3.20 2.60
CA GLY A 227 1.65 2.39 2.60
C GLY A 227 0.37 3.22 2.50
N GLY A 228 -0.69 2.70 3.10
CA GLY A 228 -2.02 3.31 3.07
C GLY A 228 -2.72 3.13 1.73
N GLY A 229 -3.73 3.96 1.46
CA GLY A 229 -4.49 3.91 0.22
C GLY A 229 -5.46 5.07 0.04
N ASP A 230 -6.15 5.07 -1.09
CA ASP A 230 -7.14 6.07 -1.53
C ASP A 230 -8.59 5.58 -1.42
N GLY A 231 -8.81 4.50 -0.67
CA GLY A 231 -10.11 3.83 -0.56
C GLY A 231 -10.45 2.89 -1.72
N MET A 232 -9.70 2.89 -2.82
CA MET A 232 -9.85 1.94 -3.92
C MET A 232 -8.69 0.94 -4.00
N SER A 233 -7.47 1.38 -3.66
CA SER A 233 -6.27 0.58 -3.76
C SER A 233 -5.33 0.81 -2.58
N TRP A 234 -4.68 -0.26 -2.13
CA TRP A 234 -3.58 -0.19 -1.19
C TRP A 234 -2.27 0.07 -1.93
N TYR A 235 -1.38 0.81 -1.26
CA TYR A 235 -0.07 1.17 -1.79
C TYR A 235 1.04 0.44 -1.04
N ASN A 236 2.14 0.21 -1.74
CA ASN A 236 3.44 -0.13 -1.19
C ASN A 236 4.46 1.00 -1.40
N THR A 237 4.06 2.08 -2.07
CA THR A 237 4.91 3.21 -2.40
C THR A 237 5.28 3.99 -1.16
N VAL A 238 6.44 4.63 -1.21
CA VAL A 238 7.02 5.43 -0.13
C VAL A 238 7.40 6.78 -0.72
N GLU A 239 7.04 7.85 -0.01
CA GLU A 239 7.42 9.21 -0.36
C GLU A 239 8.16 9.83 0.82
N CYS A 240 9.21 10.60 0.53
CA CYS A 240 10.02 11.31 1.51
C CYS A 240 9.88 12.82 1.30
N TYR A 241 9.47 13.53 2.33
CA TYR A 241 9.35 14.98 2.34
C TYR A 241 10.59 15.61 2.96
N SER A 242 11.15 16.61 2.26
CA SER A 242 12.18 17.48 2.79
C SER A 242 11.60 18.85 3.12
N SER A 243 11.72 19.25 4.39
CA SER A 243 11.26 20.56 4.87
C SER A 243 12.09 21.72 4.31
N ARG A 244 13.30 21.45 3.80
CA ARG A 244 14.21 22.45 3.25
C ARG A 244 13.74 22.98 1.89
N ASN A 245 13.31 22.10 1.00
CA ASN A 245 12.81 22.46 -0.33
C ASN A 245 11.27 22.45 -0.40
N ASN A 246 10.59 21.93 0.63
CA ASN A 246 9.15 21.72 0.63
C ASN A 246 8.71 20.85 -0.56
N GLU A 247 9.39 19.72 -0.77
CA GLU A 247 9.10 18.80 -1.87
C GLU A 247 9.08 17.35 -1.39
N TRP A 248 8.30 16.53 -2.09
CA TRP A 248 8.25 15.08 -1.92
C TRP A 248 9.11 14.40 -2.99
N THR A 249 9.85 13.38 -2.58
CA THR A 249 10.65 12.51 -3.45
C THR A 249 10.18 11.07 -3.31
N GLU A 250 10.02 10.36 -4.41
CA GLU A 250 9.69 8.94 -4.39
C GLU A 250 10.87 8.12 -3.86
N CYS A 251 10.58 7.18 -2.97
CA CYS A 251 11.55 6.30 -2.33
C CYS A 251 11.31 4.85 -2.72
N PRO A 252 12.29 3.95 -2.47
CA PRO A 252 12.11 2.52 -2.65
C PRO A 252 10.83 2.03 -1.98
N SER A 253 10.00 1.32 -2.75
CA SER A 253 8.72 0.80 -2.27
C SER A 253 8.89 -0.39 -1.33
N MET A 254 7.94 -0.56 -0.41
CA MET A 254 7.81 -1.76 0.43
C MET A 254 7.55 -3.01 -0.44
N ASN A 255 7.80 -4.19 0.12
CA ASN A 255 7.63 -5.45 -0.59
C ASN A 255 6.16 -5.80 -0.85
N GLN A 256 5.24 -5.28 -0.02
CA GLN A 256 3.80 -5.55 -0.14
C GLN A 256 2.97 -4.28 -0.02
N LYS A 257 1.81 -4.29 -0.71
CA LYS A 257 0.81 -3.24 -0.60
C LYS A 257 0.05 -3.42 0.70
N LYS A 258 0.05 -2.43 1.57
CA LYS A 258 -0.63 -2.54 2.87
C LYS A 258 -1.00 -1.20 3.45
N GLY A 259 -2.15 -1.15 4.12
CA GLY A 259 -2.58 -0.04 4.97
C GLY A 259 -2.79 -0.47 6.41
N SER A 260 -3.08 0.50 7.26
CA SER A 260 -3.29 0.33 8.70
C SER A 260 -2.13 -0.39 9.40
N LEU A 261 -0.95 -0.26 8.83
CA LEU A 261 0.31 -0.67 9.43
C LEU A 261 0.75 0.38 10.45
N ALA A 262 1.72 0.02 11.29
CA ALA A 262 2.44 0.97 12.13
C ALA A 262 3.82 1.25 11.54
N GLY A 263 4.24 2.51 11.66
CA GLY A 263 5.52 3.00 11.17
C GLY A 263 6.33 3.59 12.30
N ILE A 264 7.62 3.24 12.38
CA ILE A 264 8.49 3.81 13.39
C ILE A 264 9.94 3.92 12.93
N CYS A 265 10.61 5.00 13.31
CA CYS A 265 12.06 5.12 13.20
C CYS A 265 12.72 4.62 14.49
N LEU A 266 13.65 3.67 14.36
CA LEU A 266 14.45 3.16 15.48
C LEU A 266 15.85 2.83 14.98
N ASN A 267 16.88 3.33 15.66
CA ASN A 267 18.29 3.10 15.31
C ASN A 267 18.58 3.42 13.82
N GLU A 268 18.14 4.60 13.36
CA GLU A 268 18.35 5.11 11.99
C GLU A 268 17.73 4.23 10.87
N LYS A 269 16.73 3.42 11.22
CA LYS A 269 15.99 2.59 10.27
C LYS A 269 14.50 2.76 10.48
N ILE A 270 13.72 2.65 9.40
CA ILE A 270 12.26 2.73 9.47
C ILE A 270 11.70 1.32 9.46
N TYR A 271 10.82 1.01 10.40
CA TYR A 271 10.11 -0.25 10.52
C TYR A 271 8.67 -0.06 10.07
N ALA A 272 8.22 -0.90 9.13
CA ALA A 272 6.84 -1.02 8.68
C ALA A 272 6.27 -2.34 9.21
N ILE A 273 5.36 -2.24 10.17
CA ILE A 273 4.96 -3.34 11.04
C ILE A 273 3.48 -3.68 10.78
N GLY A 274 3.20 -4.94 10.41
CA GLY A 274 1.84 -5.44 10.24
C GLY A 274 1.06 -4.74 9.11
N GLY A 275 -0.22 -4.48 9.35
CA GLY A 275 -1.16 -3.93 8.38
C GLY A 275 -1.93 -5.00 7.61
N GLY A 276 -2.47 -4.64 6.45
CA GLY A 276 -3.19 -5.57 5.56
C GLY A 276 -3.56 -4.95 4.21
N ASP A 277 -3.95 -5.81 3.27
CA ASP A 277 -4.31 -5.44 1.90
C ASP A 277 -5.82 -5.64 1.59
N GLY A 278 -6.62 -5.90 2.63
CA GLY A 278 -8.05 -6.18 2.53
C GLY A 278 -8.38 -7.66 2.27
N ASN A 279 -7.41 -8.48 1.86
CA ASN A 279 -7.55 -9.93 1.77
C ASN A 279 -6.85 -10.63 2.93
N GLU A 280 -5.65 -10.18 3.26
CA GLU A 280 -4.81 -10.74 4.31
C GLU A 280 -4.45 -9.69 5.36
N PHE A 281 -4.19 -10.17 6.58
CA PHE A 281 -3.70 -9.39 7.70
C PHE A 281 -2.29 -9.86 8.05
N TYR A 282 -1.35 -8.92 8.07
CA TYR A 282 0.07 -9.22 8.11
C TYR A 282 0.60 -9.23 9.54
N SER A 283 1.53 -10.16 9.79
CA SER A 283 2.40 -10.18 10.96
C SER A 283 3.81 -9.69 10.61
N GLU A 284 4.09 -9.59 9.31
CA GLU A 284 5.36 -9.28 8.72
C GLU A 284 5.85 -7.89 9.11
N VAL A 285 7.17 -7.79 9.26
CA VAL A 285 7.86 -6.56 9.56
C VAL A 285 8.91 -6.35 8.49
N GLU A 286 8.91 -5.15 7.91
CA GLU A 286 9.87 -4.73 6.92
C GLU A 286 10.68 -3.55 7.47
N ILE A 287 11.97 -3.52 7.16
CA ILE A 287 12.89 -2.47 7.60
C ILE A 287 13.43 -1.77 6.37
N PHE A 288 13.25 -0.46 6.29
CA PHE A 288 14.01 0.37 5.37
C PHE A 288 15.37 0.65 5.97
N ASP A 289 16.41 0.19 5.28
CA ASP A 289 17.80 0.48 5.62
C ASP A 289 18.35 1.53 4.62
N PRO A 290 18.54 2.79 5.04
CA PRO A 290 19.04 3.84 4.16
C PRO A 290 20.39 3.50 3.54
N TYR A 291 21.25 2.78 4.27
CA TYR A 291 22.55 2.35 3.77
C TYR A 291 22.44 1.33 2.62
N LEU A 292 21.39 0.50 2.63
CA LEU A 292 21.13 -0.47 1.57
C LEU A 292 20.21 0.09 0.47
N GLY A 293 19.55 1.23 0.70
CA GLY A 293 18.60 1.83 -0.21
C GLY A 293 17.40 0.92 -0.53
N LYS A 294 16.98 0.05 0.40
CA LYS A 294 15.87 -0.88 0.18
C LYS A 294 15.18 -1.32 1.46
N TRP A 295 13.97 -1.84 1.30
CA TRP A 295 13.25 -2.56 2.33
C TRP A 295 13.73 -4.01 2.42
N ILE A 296 14.01 -4.48 3.64
CA ILE A 296 14.43 -5.84 3.95
C ILE A 296 13.46 -6.47 4.95
N CYS A 297 13.33 -7.80 4.91
CA CYS A 297 12.50 -8.51 5.88
C CYS A 297 13.16 -8.52 7.27
N SER A 298 12.32 -8.41 8.29
CA SER A 298 12.65 -8.55 9.71
C SER A 298 11.81 -9.70 10.31
N PRO A 299 12.18 -10.25 11.47
CA PRO A 299 11.31 -11.20 12.16
C PRO A 299 9.88 -10.69 12.30
N SER A 300 8.92 -11.51 11.90
CA SER A 300 7.49 -11.23 12.01
C SER A 300 7.02 -11.24 13.46
N MET A 301 5.98 -10.47 13.75
CA MET A 301 5.27 -10.51 15.03
C MET A 301 4.69 -11.91 15.30
N LEU A 302 4.39 -12.21 16.56
CA LEU A 302 3.76 -13.46 16.97
C LEU A 302 2.29 -13.54 16.56
N THR A 303 1.67 -12.40 16.25
CA THR A 303 0.26 -12.29 15.84
C THR A 303 0.15 -11.32 14.68
N SER A 304 -0.68 -11.63 13.69
CA SER A 304 -1.03 -10.68 12.63
C SER A 304 -1.83 -9.52 13.20
N ARG A 305 -1.53 -8.28 12.78
CA ARG A 305 -2.19 -7.10 13.34
C ARG A 305 -2.45 -6.05 12.26
N PHE A 306 -3.72 -5.84 11.95
CA PHE A 306 -4.22 -4.68 11.21
C PHE A 306 -4.66 -3.58 12.18
N ALA A 307 -4.43 -2.31 11.83
CA ALA A 307 -4.76 -1.16 12.67
C ALA A 307 -4.18 -1.26 14.09
N LEU A 308 -2.96 -1.77 14.19
CA LEU A 308 -2.18 -1.76 15.42
C LEU A 308 -1.60 -0.38 15.72
N ALA A 309 -1.16 -0.20 16.95
CA ALA A 309 -0.34 0.94 17.33
C ALA A 309 1.05 0.48 17.74
N ALA A 310 2.08 1.27 17.38
CA ALA A 310 3.47 1.01 17.75
C ALA A 310 4.17 2.26 18.28
N SER A 311 5.16 2.07 19.14
CA SER A 311 6.02 3.13 19.67
C SER A 311 7.38 2.58 20.06
N GLY A 312 8.37 3.47 20.08
CA GLY A 312 9.76 3.13 20.36
C GLY A 312 10.15 3.76 21.68
N LEU A 313 10.63 2.94 22.60
CA LEU A 313 11.05 3.38 23.92
C LEU A 313 12.35 2.66 24.28
N ASN A 314 13.39 3.42 24.61
CA ASN A 314 14.69 2.90 25.04
C ASN A 314 15.31 1.85 24.08
N GLY A 315 15.22 2.10 22.77
CA GLY A 315 15.79 1.20 21.76
C GLY A 315 14.94 -0.04 21.44
N VAL A 316 13.72 -0.12 21.98
CA VAL A 316 12.81 -1.27 21.84
C VAL A 316 11.51 -0.81 21.19
N ILE A 317 10.99 -1.60 20.25
CA ILE A 317 9.69 -1.38 19.62
C ILE A 317 8.63 -2.09 20.46
N TYR A 318 7.54 -1.40 20.76
CA TYR A 318 6.36 -1.93 21.41
C TYR A 318 5.17 -1.84 20.48
N THR A 319 4.42 -2.92 20.35
CA THR A 319 3.17 -2.97 19.59
C THR A 319 2.02 -3.39 20.50
N SER A 320 0.83 -2.87 20.24
CA SER A 320 -0.36 -3.23 21.00
C SER A 320 -1.60 -3.24 20.12
N GLY A 321 -2.57 -4.06 20.50
CA GLY A 321 -3.89 -4.11 19.89
C GLY A 321 -3.87 -4.44 18.39
N GLY A 322 -4.80 -3.85 17.65
CA GLY A 322 -5.10 -4.18 16.26
C GLY A 322 -6.14 -5.30 16.12
N TYR A 323 -6.27 -5.81 14.91
CA TYR A 323 -7.21 -6.85 14.49
C TYR A 323 -6.46 -7.97 13.79
N ASP A 324 -6.69 -9.23 14.21
CA ASP A 324 -5.99 -10.41 13.67
C ASP A 324 -6.74 -11.11 12.52
N GLY A 325 -7.87 -10.58 12.11
CA GLY A 325 -8.77 -11.21 11.14
C GLY A 325 -9.99 -11.89 11.74
N ASN A 326 -9.99 -12.11 13.05
CA ASN A 326 -11.09 -12.72 13.79
C ASN A 326 -11.60 -11.81 14.92
N MET A 327 -10.69 -11.18 15.68
CA MET A 327 -11.06 -10.32 16.79
C MET A 327 -10.11 -9.15 16.99
N TYR A 328 -10.64 -8.09 17.61
CA TYR A 328 -9.82 -6.99 18.12
C TYR A 328 -8.99 -7.48 19.32
N LEU A 329 -7.73 -7.07 19.33
CA LEU A 329 -6.73 -7.59 20.25
C LEU A 329 -6.58 -6.69 21.48
N LYS A 330 -6.32 -7.32 22.62
CA LYS A 330 -5.78 -6.68 23.82
C LYS A 330 -4.31 -7.03 24.06
N SER A 331 -3.75 -7.94 23.26
CA SER A 331 -2.38 -8.40 23.38
C SER A 331 -1.41 -7.30 22.96
N ALA A 332 -0.23 -7.31 23.57
CA ALA A 332 0.89 -6.46 23.20
C ALA A 332 2.14 -7.33 23.02
N GLU A 333 3.10 -6.83 22.25
CA GLU A 333 4.37 -7.48 21.98
C GLU A 333 5.48 -6.43 21.98
N ARG A 334 6.71 -6.85 22.24
CA ARG A 334 7.91 -6.03 22.08
C ARG A 334 8.92 -6.69 21.18
N TYR A 335 9.70 -5.88 20.48
CA TYR A 335 10.85 -6.30 19.70
C TYR A 335 12.06 -5.48 20.10
N ASP A 336 13.08 -6.17 20.61
CA ASP A 336 14.40 -5.58 20.82
C ASP A 336 15.30 -6.03 19.65
N PRO A 337 15.79 -5.10 18.80
CA PRO A 337 16.69 -5.44 17.70
C PRO A 337 17.97 -6.16 18.14
N ARG A 338 18.37 -6.05 19.43
CA ARG A 338 19.52 -6.75 20.01
C ARG A 338 19.21 -8.20 20.34
N GLU A 339 17.95 -8.50 20.68
CA GLU A 339 17.48 -9.87 20.93
C GLU A 339 17.11 -10.58 19.62
N GLY A 340 16.56 -9.84 18.65
CA GLY A 340 16.24 -10.34 17.31
C GLY A 340 14.97 -11.19 17.24
N PHE A 341 14.10 -11.13 18.24
CA PHE A 341 12.80 -11.80 18.23
C PHE A 341 11.71 -11.01 18.96
N TRP A 342 10.46 -11.27 18.61
CA TRP A 342 9.29 -10.68 19.28
C TRP A 342 8.96 -11.43 20.57
N VAL A 343 8.62 -10.67 21.61
CA VAL A 343 8.25 -11.19 22.93
C VAL A 343 6.86 -10.71 23.29
N ARG A 344 6.01 -11.64 23.74
CA ARG A 344 4.67 -11.31 24.22
C ARG A 344 4.73 -10.55 25.54
N LEU A 345 3.97 -9.48 25.62
CA LEU A 345 3.78 -8.68 26.83
C LEU A 345 2.46 -9.01 27.53
N PRO A 346 2.30 -8.57 28.80
CA PRO A 346 1.00 -8.52 29.45
C PRO A 346 -0.02 -7.81 28.55
N SER A 347 -1.25 -8.32 28.57
CA SER A 347 -2.33 -7.75 27.77
C SER A 347 -2.96 -6.55 28.48
N MET A 348 -3.44 -5.60 27.67
CA MET A 348 -4.33 -4.54 28.11
C MET A 348 -5.64 -5.12 28.67
N SER A 349 -6.39 -4.29 29.39
CA SER A 349 -7.73 -4.61 29.89
C SER A 349 -8.77 -4.49 28.77
N THR A 350 -8.65 -3.47 27.93
CA THR A 350 -9.55 -3.22 26.80
C THR A 350 -8.94 -3.74 25.50
N ARG A 351 -9.77 -4.33 24.62
CA ARG A 351 -9.38 -4.60 23.23
C ARG A 351 -9.32 -3.29 22.48
N ARG A 352 -8.35 -3.08 21.60
CA ARG A 352 -8.22 -1.80 20.88
C ARG A 352 -7.69 -2.06 19.49
N GLY A 353 -8.44 -1.65 18.46
CA GLY A 353 -7.92 -1.42 17.11
C GLY A 353 -7.98 0.07 16.79
N SER A 354 -7.08 0.55 15.94
CA SER A 354 -7.06 1.96 15.51
C SER A 354 -6.91 2.96 16.65
N HIS A 355 -6.35 2.52 17.78
CA HIS A 355 -5.91 3.40 18.87
C HIS A 355 -4.54 3.98 18.55
N THR A 356 -4.07 4.87 19.41
CA THR A 356 -2.71 5.37 19.34
C THR A 356 -1.88 4.82 20.49
N LEU A 357 -0.59 4.66 20.25
CA LEU A 357 0.41 4.35 21.26
C LEU A 357 1.43 5.47 21.18
N THR A 358 1.74 6.11 22.30
CA THR A 358 2.70 7.22 22.34
C THR A 358 3.49 7.18 23.63
N VAL A 359 4.76 7.59 23.56
CA VAL A 359 5.65 7.65 24.74
C VAL A 359 5.43 8.97 25.47
N LEU A 360 5.33 8.90 26.80
CA LEU A 360 5.44 10.05 27.70
C LEU A 360 6.32 9.65 28.88
N GLY A 361 7.47 10.32 29.01
CA GLY A 361 8.54 9.90 29.92
C GLY A 361 9.01 8.47 29.62
N ASP A 362 9.06 7.62 30.64
CA ASP A 362 9.48 6.21 30.54
C ASP A 362 8.31 5.23 30.35
N THR A 363 7.14 5.72 29.91
CA THR A 363 5.93 4.91 29.83
C THR A 363 5.19 5.09 28.50
N LEU A 364 4.38 4.09 28.15
CA LEU A 364 3.64 4.02 26.89
C LEU A 364 2.14 4.20 27.13
N TYR A 365 1.52 5.15 26.46
CA TYR A 365 0.11 5.49 26.58
C TYR A 365 -0.67 4.93 25.40
N ALA A 366 -1.51 3.92 25.64
CA ALA A 366 -2.47 3.39 24.68
C ALA A 366 -3.80 4.14 24.82
N MET A 367 -4.16 4.94 23.81
CA MET A 367 -5.24 5.92 23.92
C MET A 367 -6.32 5.67 22.87
N GLY A 368 -7.56 5.50 23.36
CA GLY A 368 -8.73 5.34 22.49
C GLY A 368 -8.80 4.03 21.72
N GLY A 369 -9.26 4.13 20.47
CA GLY A 369 -9.48 3.02 19.55
C GLY A 369 -10.89 2.42 19.60
N TYR A 370 -11.06 1.33 18.88
CA TYR A 370 -12.28 0.54 18.77
C TYR A 370 -12.15 -0.78 19.53
N ASP A 371 -13.10 -1.09 20.42
CA ASP A 371 -13.02 -2.26 21.31
C ASP A 371 -13.70 -3.55 20.80
N GLY A 372 -14.20 -3.49 19.56
CA GLY A 372 -15.04 -4.51 18.93
C GLY A 372 -16.53 -4.20 18.96
N ASP A 373 -16.95 -3.18 19.72
CA ASP A 373 -18.33 -2.71 19.78
C ASP A 373 -18.41 -1.21 19.46
N LYS A 374 -17.59 -0.39 20.14
CA LYS A 374 -17.60 1.06 20.03
C LYS A 374 -16.21 1.68 20.12
N MET A 375 -16.12 2.96 19.74
CA MET A 375 -14.95 3.77 20.06
C MET A 375 -14.90 4.03 21.56
N VAL A 376 -13.72 3.95 22.16
CA VAL A 376 -13.51 4.13 23.60
C VAL A 376 -12.70 5.39 23.89
N SER A 377 -12.91 5.99 25.07
CA SER A 377 -12.11 7.11 25.58
C SER A 377 -11.08 6.67 26.62
N SER A 378 -11.09 5.40 27.01
CA SER A 378 -10.18 4.87 28.04
C SER A 378 -8.74 4.94 27.57
N VAL A 379 -7.85 5.19 28.52
CA VAL A 379 -6.39 5.23 28.33
C VAL A 379 -5.77 4.18 29.23
N GLU A 380 -4.81 3.44 28.70
CA GLU A 380 -4.03 2.46 29.45
C GLU A 380 -2.54 2.78 29.31
N ILE A 381 -1.81 2.73 30.43
CA ILE A 381 -0.41 3.10 30.49
C ILE A 381 0.40 1.84 30.78
N TYR A 382 1.31 1.48 29.88
CA TYR A 382 2.27 0.43 30.11
C TYR A 382 3.56 0.99 30.69
N ASP A 383 3.98 0.37 31.79
CA ASP A 383 5.22 0.68 32.48
C ASP A 383 6.21 -0.47 32.27
N PRO A 384 7.25 -0.30 31.45
CA PRO A 384 8.25 -1.35 31.21
C PRO A 384 8.98 -1.79 32.47
N SER A 385 9.13 -0.91 33.48
CA SER A 385 9.83 -1.25 34.73
C SER A 385 9.03 -2.20 35.60
N LEU A 386 7.71 -2.09 35.56
CA LEU A 386 6.77 -2.96 36.27
C LEU A 386 6.30 -4.14 35.41
N ASN A 387 6.54 -4.07 34.10
CA ASN A 387 5.98 -4.96 33.10
C ASN A 387 4.47 -5.15 33.33
N ALA A 388 3.73 -4.04 33.38
CA ALA A 388 2.29 -4.06 33.66
C ALA A 388 1.58 -2.86 33.03
N TRP A 389 0.30 -3.07 32.70
CA TRP A 389 -0.62 -2.02 32.31
C TRP A 389 -1.38 -1.49 33.52
N ARG A 390 -1.62 -0.18 33.56
CA ARG A 390 -2.52 0.48 34.51
C ARG A 390 -3.52 1.36 33.76
N ILE A 391 -4.70 1.57 34.33
CA ILE A 391 -5.67 2.52 33.78
C ILE A 391 -5.16 3.95 34.04
N GLY A 392 -5.14 4.77 32.98
CA GLY A 392 -4.87 6.21 33.07
C GLY A 392 -6.16 7.03 33.03
N ASP A 393 -6.02 8.36 33.09
CA ASP A 393 -7.15 9.26 32.95
C ASP A 393 -7.78 9.13 31.56
N PRO A 394 -9.12 9.01 31.47
CA PRO A 394 -9.78 8.89 30.17
C PRO A 394 -9.78 10.22 29.42
N MET A 395 -9.76 10.13 28.09
CA MET A 395 -9.99 11.27 27.20
C MET A 395 -11.42 11.80 27.36
N ASN A 396 -11.64 13.05 26.95
CA ASN A 396 -12.98 13.67 26.97
C ASN A 396 -13.89 13.04 25.91
N THR A 397 -13.35 12.76 24.72
CA THR A 397 -14.13 12.20 23.61
C THR A 397 -13.60 10.82 23.24
N PRO A 398 -14.46 9.78 23.16
CA PRO A 398 -14.06 8.49 22.61
C PRO A 398 -13.70 8.65 21.13
N ARG A 399 -12.53 8.16 20.74
CA ARG A 399 -12.03 8.30 19.37
C ARG A 399 -11.14 7.13 18.95
N GLY A 400 -11.25 6.73 17.70
CA GLY A 400 -10.30 5.87 16.99
C GLY A 400 -9.86 6.52 15.68
N TYR A 401 -8.81 5.98 15.04
CA TYR A 401 -8.22 6.55 13.82
C TYR A 401 -7.76 8.01 13.97
N ALA A 402 -7.47 8.43 15.20
CA ALA A 402 -6.86 9.70 15.52
C ALA A 402 -5.36 9.62 15.29
N ALA A 403 -4.74 10.76 14.98
CA ALA A 403 -3.30 10.87 14.99
C ALA A 403 -2.83 11.30 16.39
N ALA A 404 -1.70 10.78 16.87
CA ALA A 404 -1.14 11.19 18.15
C ALA A 404 0.35 11.46 18.07
N VAL A 405 0.79 12.50 18.78
CA VAL A 405 2.20 12.87 18.89
C VAL A 405 2.53 13.35 20.29
N TYR A 406 3.81 13.23 20.64
CA TYR A 406 4.39 13.84 21.83
C TYR A 406 5.14 15.12 21.43
N LEU A 407 4.81 16.24 22.06
CA LEU A 407 5.46 17.53 21.85
C LEU A 407 5.44 18.33 23.16
N ASP A 408 6.57 18.94 23.53
CA ASP A 408 6.70 19.82 24.69
C ASP A 408 6.03 19.29 25.98
N ASP A 409 6.44 18.08 26.39
CA ASP A 409 5.94 17.36 27.58
C ASP A 409 4.42 17.08 27.59
N SER A 410 3.78 17.15 26.42
CA SER A 410 2.34 16.95 26.26
C SER A 410 2.02 15.96 25.15
N LEU A 411 0.95 15.18 25.33
CA LEU A 411 0.43 14.31 24.28
C LEU A 411 -0.70 15.03 23.55
N PHE A 412 -0.62 15.10 22.22
CA PHE A 412 -1.63 15.68 21.36
C PHE A 412 -2.35 14.57 20.61
N LEU A 413 -3.68 14.52 20.72
CA LEU A 413 -4.54 13.64 19.92
C LEU A 413 -5.38 14.49 18.98
N ILE A 414 -5.23 14.22 17.70
CA ILE A 414 -5.75 15.06 16.62
C ILE A 414 -6.80 14.28 15.85
N GLY A 415 -8.01 14.84 15.80
CA GLY A 415 -9.10 14.33 14.99
C GLY A 415 -9.52 12.91 15.35
N GLY A 416 -9.72 12.09 14.33
CA GLY A 416 -10.23 10.72 14.43
C GLY A 416 -11.75 10.64 14.27
N MET A 417 -12.32 9.51 14.69
CA MET A 417 -13.75 9.22 14.56
C MET A 417 -14.31 8.76 15.90
N GLN A 418 -15.47 9.31 16.27
CA GLN A 418 -16.25 8.90 17.44
C GLN A 418 -17.20 7.75 17.10
N SER A 419 -17.69 7.71 15.86
CA SER A 419 -18.51 6.62 15.31
C SER A 419 -18.31 6.56 13.79
N SER A 420 -18.96 5.62 13.10
CA SER A 420 -18.87 5.49 11.64
C SER A 420 -19.33 6.73 10.86
N VAL A 421 -20.16 7.58 11.47
CA VAL A 421 -20.71 8.80 10.84
C VAL A 421 -20.16 10.08 11.44
N GLN A 422 -19.54 10.02 12.62
CA GLN A 422 -19.10 11.19 13.36
C GLN A 422 -17.58 11.27 13.41
N MET A 423 -17.04 12.10 12.52
CA MET A 423 -15.62 12.45 12.51
C MET A 423 -15.38 13.68 13.37
N LEU A 424 -14.18 13.76 13.94
CA LEU A 424 -13.77 14.79 14.87
C LEU A 424 -12.81 15.76 14.17
N ASP A 425 -12.99 17.04 14.44
CA ASP A 425 -12.04 18.11 14.15
C ASP A 425 -11.29 18.54 15.43
N THR A 426 -11.57 17.94 16.58
CA THR A 426 -11.02 18.39 17.86
C THR A 426 -9.61 17.87 18.12
N VAL A 427 -8.79 18.70 18.77
CA VAL A 427 -7.49 18.32 19.33
C VAL A 427 -7.63 18.20 20.84
N GLU A 428 -7.30 17.04 21.39
CA GLU A 428 -7.19 16.82 22.83
C GLU A 428 -5.73 16.77 23.27
N VAL A 429 -5.42 17.45 24.37
CA VAL A 429 -4.08 17.56 24.92
C VAL A 429 -4.05 16.97 26.32
N TYR A 430 -3.12 16.05 26.56
CA TYR A 430 -2.84 15.53 27.88
C TYR A 430 -1.54 16.11 28.41
N ASN A 431 -1.61 16.69 29.60
CA ASN A 431 -0.45 17.08 30.38
C ASN A 431 -0.51 16.36 31.73
N ALA A 432 0.61 15.79 32.18
CA ALA A 432 0.66 15.02 33.42
C ALA A 432 0.20 15.81 34.66
N SER A 433 0.29 17.16 34.64
CA SER A 433 -0.12 18.03 35.73
C SER A 433 -1.61 18.41 35.72
N SER A 434 -2.22 18.54 34.53
CA SER A 434 -3.60 19.04 34.38
C SER A 434 -4.60 18.01 33.83
N GLY A 435 -4.12 16.85 33.41
CA GLY A 435 -4.93 15.83 32.76
C GLY A 435 -5.32 16.22 31.32
N TRP A 436 -6.41 15.64 30.84
CA TRP A 436 -6.93 15.86 29.49
C TRP A 436 -7.71 17.17 29.38
N SER A 437 -7.41 17.92 28.32
CA SER A 437 -8.13 19.15 27.95
C SER A 437 -8.35 19.20 26.44
N VAL A 438 -9.35 19.96 26.00
CA VAL A 438 -9.64 20.18 24.58
C VAL A 438 -9.07 21.53 24.17
N LEU A 439 -8.31 21.58 23.08
CA LEU A 439 -7.83 22.84 22.50
C LEU A 439 -9.04 23.59 21.90
N GLY A 440 -9.25 24.84 22.31
CA GLY A 440 -10.43 25.62 21.91
C GLY A 440 -10.25 26.27 20.53
N SER A 441 -11.22 26.04 19.63
CA SER A 441 -11.10 26.24 18.17
C SER A 441 -10.05 25.29 17.57
N SER A 442 -10.41 24.59 16.50
CA SER A 442 -9.48 23.65 15.87
C SER A 442 -9.39 23.94 14.39
N SER A 443 -8.32 24.65 14.04
CA SER A 443 -7.98 25.02 12.66
C SER A 443 -7.67 23.80 11.76
N ILE A 444 -7.53 22.61 12.34
CA ILE A 444 -7.13 21.36 11.69
C ILE A 444 -8.18 20.79 10.73
N GLY A 445 -9.44 21.18 10.94
CA GLY A 445 -10.60 20.61 10.25
C GLY A 445 -10.86 19.15 10.60
N MET A 446 -11.89 18.56 9.98
CA MET A 446 -12.20 17.15 10.17
C MET A 446 -11.13 16.28 9.53
N ARG A 447 -10.49 15.40 10.30
CA ARG A 447 -9.44 14.51 9.79
C ARG A 447 -9.40 13.19 10.56
N SER A 448 -9.49 12.07 9.85
CA SER A 448 -9.26 10.73 10.39
C SER A 448 -8.34 9.91 9.48
N PHE A 449 -7.82 8.79 9.98
CA PHE A 449 -6.89 7.90 9.24
C PHE A 449 -5.59 8.58 8.78
N ALA A 450 -5.30 9.76 9.33
CA ALA A 450 -4.07 10.49 9.07
C ALA A 450 -2.95 9.97 9.97
N SER A 451 -1.72 10.17 9.50
CA SER A 451 -0.53 10.05 10.34
C SER A 451 -0.12 11.43 10.87
N ALA A 452 0.54 11.45 12.01
CA ALA A 452 1.17 12.66 12.53
C ALA A 452 2.58 12.37 13.02
N VAL A 453 3.49 13.31 12.79
CA VAL A 453 4.87 13.28 13.29
C VAL A 453 5.29 14.65 13.78
N VAL A 454 6.36 14.72 14.56
CA VAL A 454 6.98 15.96 15.02
C VAL A 454 8.36 16.08 14.40
N LEU A 455 8.68 17.29 13.93
CA LEU A 455 9.98 17.67 13.38
C LEU A 455 10.41 19.03 13.93
#